data_AF-A0A9D7XFN4-F1
#
_entry.id   AF-A0A9D7XFN4-F1
#
_cell.length_a   1.000
_cell.length_b   1.000
_cell.length_c   1.000
_cell.angle_alpha   90.00
_cell.angle_beta   90.00
_cell.angle_gamma   90.00
#
_symmetry.space_group_name_H-M   'P 1'
#
loop_
_entity.id
_entity.type
_entity.pdbx_description
1 polymer ?
#
loop_
_entity_poly.entity_id
_entity_poly.type
_entity_poly.pdbx_seq_one_letter_code
_entity_poly.pdbx_strand_id
1 'polypeptide(L)'
;MYKISLILGVICFNCIVSNFLFAQNPGGVEKPIIWKQNIVSDYRESISTETFNFNKYLKIAENGKELNLPMGNLNKISLFIVFNSENKEDIASIHSGNKEIVITDSTVSSRNKYAYTNTDRKPKILTYVENIKKSNKLDTNGVFRINRKKIDVNETFQGGVAEIIVYDKLLNKNQINKIESYLSIKYGISLPLTSDYYNSFGDIIWNPLHHVGNEHHLTSIGKDKNSNLNQLQSRNAYSDFDLTIGLNQITPNNDENKNNILNNSYLFWADNNGSTIYKSKEPNSEILSIDRIWQMEHKGNLGLGGGIEFKVRLKD
;
A
#
# COMPACT_ATOMS: atom_id res chain seq x y z
N MET A 1 29.85 -38.47 58.70
CA MET A 1 30.23 -38.14 57.31
C MET A 1 29.01 -38.46 56.44
N TYR A 2 28.14 -37.48 56.18
CA TYR A 2 26.88 -37.68 55.47
C TYR A 2 27.12 -37.72 53.96
N LYS A 3 26.80 -38.85 53.30
CA LYS A 3 26.70 -38.94 51.85
C LYS A 3 25.27 -38.61 51.45
N ILE A 4 25.10 -37.48 50.76
CA ILE A 4 23.86 -37.10 50.07
C ILE A 4 24.11 -37.41 48.58
N SER A 5 23.38 -38.38 48.02
CA SER A 5 23.24 -38.54 46.57
C SER A 5 21.87 -38.01 46.17
N LEU A 6 21.85 -36.90 45.45
CA LEU A 6 20.65 -36.30 44.87
C LEU A 6 20.44 -36.91 43.47
N ILE A 7 19.30 -37.56 43.26
CA ILE A 7 18.88 -38.09 41.96
C ILE A 7 18.33 -36.92 41.13
N LEU A 8 19.01 -36.55 40.04
CA LEU A 8 18.45 -35.63 39.04
C LEU A 8 17.49 -36.41 38.12
N GLY A 9 16.19 -36.20 38.30
CA GLY A 9 15.18 -36.58 37.32
C GLY A 9 15.19 -35.60 36.15
N VAL A 10 15.49 -36.09 34.95
CA VAL A 10 15.32 -35.33 33.70
C VAL A 10 13.83 -35.32 33.34
N ILE A 11 13.18 -34.18 33.54
CA ILE A 11 11.82 -33.94 33.02
C ILE A 11 12.01 -33.28 31.65
N CYS A 12 11.85 -34.07 30.58
CA CYS A 12 11.72 -33.54 29.22
C CYS A 12 10.37 -32.83 29.10
N PHE A 13 10.38 -31.50 29.20
CA PHE A 13 9.26 -30.67 28.77
C PHE A 13 9.23 -30.69 27.23
N ASN A 14 8.36 -31.51 26.66
CA ASN A 14 7.95 -31.38 25.25
C ASN A 14 7.13 -30.08 25.13
N CYS A 15 7.81 -28.97 24.84
CA CYS A 15 7.17 -27.75 24.37
C CYS A 15 6.55 -28.04 22.99
N ILE A 16 5.26 -28.33 22.96
CA ILE A 16 4.45 -28.21 21.74
C ILE A 16 4.43 -26.72 21.41
N VAL A 17 5.35 -26.27 20.56
CA VAL A 17 5.25 -24.95 19.94
C VAL A 17 4.11 -25.05 18.92
N SER A 18 2.90 -24.76 19.38
CA SER A 18 1.77 -24.52 18.49
C SER A 18 2.13 -23.31 17.63
N ASN A 19 2.55 -23.58 16.38
CA ASN A 19 2.64 -22.56 15.35
C ASN A 19 1.23 -22.03 15.11
N PHE A 20 0.83 -20.99 15.84
CA PHE A 20 -0.35 -20.21 15.49
C PHE A 20 -0.05 -19.58 14.14
N LEU A 21 -0.62 -20.15 13.07
CA LEU A 21 -0.73 -19.49 11.78
C LEU A 21 -1.69 -18.33 11.97
N PHE A 22 -1.16 -17.17 12.35
CA PHE A 22 -1.95 -15.95 12.34
C PHE A 22 -2.35 -15.66 10.89
N ALA A 23 -3.66 -15.56 10.65
CA ALA A 23 -4.15 -15.12 9.36
C ALA A 23 -3.60 -13.72 9.09
N GLN A 24 -3.04 -13.51 7.90
CA GLN A 24 -2.58 -12.19 7.49
C GLN A 24 -3.79 -11.30 7.20
N ASN A 25 -3.64 -9.99 7.43
CA ASN A 25 -4.72 -9.02 7.23
C ASN A 25 -4.12 -7.69 6.75
N PRO A 26 -4.80 -6.87 5.94
CA PRO A 26 -4.20 -5.63 5.45
C PRO A 26 -3.91 -4.69 6.63
N GLY A 27 -2.66 -4.23 6.73
CA GLY A 27 -2.20 -3.47 7.89
C GLY A 27 -2.40 -4.17 9.24
N GLY A 28 -2.61 -5.49 9.29
CA GLY A 28 -2.97 -6.21 10.52
C GLY A 28 -4.39 -5.95 11.04
N VAL A 29 -5.31 -5.47 10.19
CA VAL A 29 -6.71 -5.19 10.57
C VAL A 29 -7.62 -6.35 10.16
N GLU A 30 -8.08 -7.11 11.14
CA GLU A 30 -8.78 -8.37 10.87
C GLU A 30 -10.15 -8.25 10.20
N LYS A 31 -10.50 -9.33 9.47
CA LYS A 31 -11.82 -9.63 8.90
C LYS A 31 -12.29 -8.64 7.82
N PRO A 32 -11.50 -8.37 6.77
CA PRO A 32 -12.04 -7.76 5.57
C PRO A 32 -13.02 -8.73 4.89
N ILE A 33 -14.10 -8.21 4.32
CA ILE A 33 -15.02 -9.00 3.48
C ILE A 33 -14.46 -9.17 2.05
N ILE A 34 -13.60 -8.24 1.62
CA ILE A 34 -12.82 -8.30 0.38
C ILE A 34 -11.39 -7.88 0.72
N TRP A 35 -10.41 -8.69 0.34
CA TRP A 35 -9.00 -8.29 0.31
C TRP A 35 -8.34 -8.87 -0.93
N LYS A 36 -8.11 -8.03 -1.95
CA LYS A 36 -7.56 -8.42 -3.25
C LYS A 36 -6.29 -7.63 -3.51
N GLN A 37 -5.14 -8.21 -3.14
CA GLN A 37 -3.78 -7.62 -3.21
C GLN A 37 -3.11 -7.71 -4.58
N ASN A 38 -3.59 -8.65 -5.39
CA ASN A 38 -3.08 -9.03 -6.70
C ASN A 38 -4.30 -9.40 -7.55
N ILE A 39 -5.20 -8.43 -7.77
CA ILE A 39 -6.40 -8.62 -8.63
C ILE A 39 -6.02 -9.30 -9.96
N VAL A 40 -4.79 -9.02 -10.40
CA VAL A 40 -3.88 -9.76 -11.30
C VAL A 40 -4.12 -11.27 -11.44
N SER A 41 -4.25 -12.06 -10.36
CA SER A 41 -4.32 -13.54 -10.47
C SER A 41 -5.60 -14.02 -11.14
N ASP A 42 -6.69 -13.29 -10.91
CA ASP A 42 -8.04 -13.64 -11.34
C ASP A 42 -8.28 -13.16 -12.80
N TYR A 43 -7.39 -12.30 -13.34
CA TYR A 43 -7.50 -11.63 -14.65
C TYR A 43 -6.14 -11.59 -15.36
N ARG A 44 -5.56 -12.77 -15.61
CA ARG A 44 -4.18 -12.90 -16.15
C ARG A 44 -3.93 -12.15 -17.46
N GLU A 45 -4.95 -12.04 -18.31
CA GLU A 45 -4.89 -11.34 -19.60
C GLU A 45 -4.80 -9.80 -19.46
N SER A 46 -5.10 -9.27 -18.27
CA SER A 46 -5.18 -7.84 -17.97
C SER A 46 -4.09 -7.38 -17.00
N ILE A 47 -3.02 -8.17 -16.86
CA ILE A 47 -1.89 -7.81 -16.00
C ILE A 47 -1.04 -6.74 -16.70
N SER A 48 -0.74 -5.64 -16.00
CA SER A 48 0.16 -4.61 -16.53
C SER A 48 1.59 -5.12 -16.68
N THR A 49 2.28 -4.67 -17.72
CA THR A 49 3.76 -4.75 -17.83
C THR A 49 4.46 -3.70 -16.96
N GLU A 50 3.75 -2.65 -16.58
CA GLU A 50 4.20 -1.62 -15.65
C GLU A 50 3.85 -1.98 -14.20
N THR A 51 4.45 -1.26 -13.25
CA THR A 51 4.27 -1.53 -11.83
C THR A 51 3.99 -0.27 -11.03
N PHE A 52 3.21 -0.41 -9.96
CA PHE A 52 3.18 0.57 -8.88
C PHE A 52 4.20 0.15 -7.85
N ASN A 53 5.31 0.88 -7.78
CA ASN A 53 6.41 0.58 -6.86
C ASN A 53 6.84 -0.90 -6.92
N PHE A 54 7.13 -1.40 -8.13
CA PHE A 54 7.53 -2.79 -8.38
C PHE A 54 6.46 -3.86 -8.08
N ASN A 55 5.22 -3.45 -7.77
CA ASN A 55 4.08 -4.36 -7.65
C ASN A 55 3.19 -4.26 -8.90
N LYS A 56 2.83 -5.42 -9.45
CA LYS A 56 1.91 -5.52 -10.61
C LYS A 56 0.50 -5.08 -10.20
N TYR A 57 -0.26 -4.61 -11.18
CA TYR A 57 -1.65 -4.19 -11.01
C TYR A 57 -2.52 -4.68 -12.18
N LEU A 58 -3.84 -4.69 -11.97
CA LEU A 58 -4.82 -4.95 -13.02
C LEU A 58 -4.89 -3.72 -13.93
N LYS A 59 -4.46 -3.84 -15.18
CA LYS A 59 -4.64 -2.82 -16.21
C LYS A 59 -6.00 -3.00 -16.86
N ILE A 60 -6.82 -1.96 -16.78
CA ILE A 60 -8.11 -1.88 -17.42
C ILE A 60 -7.92 -0.98 -18.65
N ALA A 61 -8.01 -1.60 -19.82
CA ALA A 61 -7.94 -0.92 -21.11
C ALA A 61 -9.33 -0.50 -21.57
N GLU A 62 -9.37 0.28 -22.65
CA GLU A 62 -10.61 0.58 -23.36
C GLU A 62 -11.36 -0.71 -23.72
N ASN A 63 -12.65 -0.78 -23.37
CA ASN A 63 -13.49 -1.98 -23.52
C ASN A 63 -13.03 -3.21 -22.70
N GLY A 64 -12.25 -2.99 -21.64
CA GLY A 64 -11.80 -4.05 -20.72
C GLY A 64 -12.95 -4.79 -20.03
N LYS A 65 -12.68 -6.01 -19.55
CA LYS A 65 -13.67 -6.81 -18.81
C LYS A 65 -14.06 -6.10 -17.50
N GLU A 66 -15.35 -6.14 -17.16
CA GLU A 66 -15.85 -5.70 -15.84
C GLU A 66 -15.32 -6.63 -14.75
N LEU A 67 -14.85 -6.06 -13.64
CA LEU A 67 -14.55 -6.81 -12.43
C LEU A 67 -15.73 -6.70 -11.47
N ASN A 68 -16.33 -7.84 -11.12
CA ASN A 68 -17.42 -7.95 -10.15
C ASN A 68 -16.92 -8.72 -8.93
N LEU A 69 -16.94 -8.09 -7.75
CA LEU A 69 -16.62 -8.73 -6.47
C LEU A 69 -17.89 -8.76 -5.60
N PRO A 70 -18.53 -9.93 -5.45
CA PRO A 70 -19.66 -10.09 -4.53
C PRO A 70 -19.26 -9.73 -3.10
N MET A 71 -20.10 -8.96 -2.40
CA MET A 71 -19.86 -8.54 -1.02
C MET A 71 -21.07 -8.66 -0.10
N GLY A 72 -22.25 -8.95 -0.67
CA GLY A 72 -23.50 -8.94 0.08
C GLY A 72 -23.94 -7.52 0.44
N ASN A 73 -25.05 -7.40 1.18
CA ASN A 73 -25.57 -6.11 1.58
C ASN A 73 -24.82 -5.51 2.78
N LEU A 74 -24.45 -4.24 2.64
CA LEU A 74 -23.71 -3.48 3.65
C LEU A 74 -24.60 -2.43 4.31
N ASN A 75 -24.50 -2.35 5.64
CA ASN A 75 -25.04 -1.24 6.43
C ASN A 75 -23.95 -0.21 6.79
N LYS A 76 -22.70 -0.61 6.67
CA LYS A 76 -21.49 0.17 6.98
C LYS A 76 -20.44 -0.27 5.99
N ILE A 77 -19.59 0.66 5.57
CA ILE A 77 -18.47 0.37 4.71
C ILE A 77 -17.24 1.10 5.19
N SER A 78 -16.11 0.40 5.17
CA SER A 78 -14.78 1.02 5.05
C SER A 78 -14.10 0.43 3.82
N LEU A 79 -13.81 1.27 2.84
CA LEU A 79 -13.20 0.92 1.57
C LEU A 79 -11.81 1.54 1.48
N PHE A 80 -10.86 0.75 1.00
CA PHE A 80 -9.56 1.21 0.54
C PHE A 80 -9.34 0.69 -0.88
N ILE A 81 -8.92 1.56 -1.79
CA ILE A 81 -8.55 1.17 -3.15
C ILE A 81 -7.28 1.90 -3.57
N VAL A 82 -6.35 1.15 -4.16
CA VAL A 82 -5.14 1.70 -4.80
C VAL A 82 -5.31 1.64 -6.29
N PHE A 83 -5.29 2.80 -6.94
CA PHE A 83 -5.49 2.90 -8.38
C PHE A 83 -4.81 4.12 -8.99
N ASN A 84 -4.65 4.13 -10.31
CA ASN A 84 -4.45 5.35 -11.10
C ASN A 84 -5.54 5.46 -12.18
N SER A 85 -5.74 6.66 -12.71
CA SER A 85 -6.75 6.92 -13.73
C SER A 85 -6.13 7.67 -14.90
N GLU A 86 -6.31 7.16 -16.11
CA GLU A 86 -5.85 7.81 -17.35
C GLU A 86 -6.92 8.78 -17.90
N ASN A 87 -8.18 8.56 -17.54
CA ASN A 87 -9.36 9.38 -17.84
C ASN A 87 -10.13 9.80 -16.58
N LYS A 88 -11.07 10.74 -16.68
CA LYS A 88 -11.80 11.32 -15.52
C LYS A 88 -13.06 10.55 -15.12
N GLU A 89 -13.14 9.28 -15.50
CA GLU A 89 -14.39 8.52 -15.55
C GLU A 89 -14.71 7.75 -14.25
N ASP A 90 -15.89 7.11 -14.25
CA ASP A 90 -16.33 6.18 -13.20
C ASP A 90 -15.36 4.99 -13.14
N ILE A 91 -14.53 4.96 -12.11
CA ILE A 91 -13.51 3.94 -11.85
C ILE A 91 -14.18 2.69 -11.31
N ALA A 92 -14.97 2.87 -10.24
CA ALA A 92 -15.61 1.79 -9.53
C ALA A 92 -16.97 2.21 -8.99
N SER A 93 -17.85 1.24 -8.79
CA SER A 93 -19.13 1.44 -8.12
C SER A 93 -19.44 0.32 -7.15
N ILE A 94 -20.08 0.65 -6.03
CA ILE A 94 -20.58 -0.32 -5.07
C ILE A 94 -22.09 -0.25 -5.07
N HIS A 95 -22.71 -1.39 -5.32
CA HIS A 95 -24.16 -1.55 -5.26
C HIS A 95 -24.50 -2.40 -4.04
N SER A 96 -25.39 -1.91 -3.17
CA SER A 96 -25.86 -2.64 -1.99
C SER A 96 -27.32 -2.27 -1.72
N GLY A 97 -28.25 -3.16 -2.06
CA GLY A 97 -29.68 -2.85 -2.11
C GLY A 97 -29.97 -1.68 -3.04
N ASN A 98 -30.66 -0.64 -2.54
CA ASN A 98 -30.95 0.57 -3.33
C ASN A 98 -29.86 1.65 -3.22
N LYS A 99 -28.69 1.32 -2.66
CA LYS A 99 -27.58 2.27 -2.47
C LYS A 99 -26.50 2.01 -3.50
N GLU A 100 -26.00 3.11 -4.03
CA GLU A 100 -24.92 3.15 -5.00
C GLU A 100 -23.87 4.12 -4.47
N ILE A 101 -22.62 3.69 -4.47
CA ILE A 101 -21.44 4.54 -4.24
C ILE A 101 -20.66 4.51 -5.54
N VAL A 102 -20.40 5.67 -6.13
CA VAL A 102 -19.63 5.83 -7.37
C VAL A 102 -18.31 6.49 -7.05
N ILE A 103 -17.22 5.95 -7.59
CA ILE A 103 -15.87 6.45 -7.41
C ILE A 103 -15.37 6.88 -8.79
N THR A 104 -15.09 8.17 -8.94
CA THR A 104 -14.41 8.73 -10.12
C THR A 104 -12.95 9.00 -9.77
N ASP A 105 -12.16 9.58 -10.67
CA ASP A 105 -10.75 9.97 -10.46
C ASP A 105 -10.49 11.04 -9.38
N SER A 106 -11.55 11.74 -8.97
CA SER A 106 -11.52 12.94 -8.16
C SER A 106 -12.66 13.03 -7.15
N THR A 107 -13.64 12.14 -7.21
CA THR A 107 -14.79 12.18 -6.31
C THR A 107 -15.28 10.81 -5.88
N VAL A 108 -15.83 10.73 -4.66
CA VAL A 108 -16.68 9.61 -4.23
C VAL A 108 -18.08 10.15 -4.00
N SER A 109 -19.05 9.61 -4.72
CA SER A 109 -20.45 10.02 -4.68
C SER A 109 -21.30 8.90 -4.10
N SER A 110 -21.88 9.15 -2.93
CA SER A 110 -22.94 8.31 -2.33
C SER A 110 -24.20 9.18 -2.23
N ARG A 111 -24.73 9.42 -1.02
CA ARG A 111 -25.70 10.50 -0.77
C ARG A 111 -25.11 11.90 -0.92
N ASN A 112 -23.84 12.02 -0.55
CA ASN A 112 -23.04 13.23 -0.67
C ASN A 112 -21.91 12.97 -1.68
N LYS A 113 -21.41 14.05 -2.27
CA LYS A 113 -20.25 14.04 -3.13
C LYS A 113 -19.04 14.56 -2.36
N TYR A 114 -18.02 13.73 -2.23
CA TYR A 114 -16.77 14.06 -1.56
C TYR A 114 -15.68 14.19 -2.62
N ALA A 115 -15.07 15.36 -2.74
CA ALA A 115 -13.97 15.61 -3.67
C ALA A 115 -12.63 15.27 -3.03
N TYR A 116 -11.68 14.85 -3.86
CA TYR A 116 -10.30 14.61 -3.49
C TYR A 116 -9.36 14.96 -4.65
N THR A 117 -8.07 15.10 -4.36
CA THR A 117 -7.07 15.62 -5.30
C THR A 117 -6.86 14.70 -6.51
N ASN A 118 -6.92 15.28 -7.71
CA ASN A 118 -6.49 14.60 -8.92
C ASN A 118 -4.96 14.59 -8.99
N THR A 119 -4.37 13.45 -9.34
CA THR A 119 -2.93 13.18 -9.23
C THR A 119 -2.27 12.99 -10.59
N ASP A 120 -2.92 13.43 -11.67
CA ASP A 120 -2.41 13.37 -13.05
C ASP A 120 -1.85 11.99 -13.41
N ARG A 121 -2.73 10.98 -13.40
CA ARG A 121 -2.40 9.57 -13.72
C ARG A 121 -1.41 8.87 -12.78
N LYS A 122 -0.95 9.51 -11.70
CA LYS A 122 -0.16 8.85 -10.65
C LYS A 122 -1.04 7.99 -9.74
N PRO A 123 -0.51 6.86 -9.23
CA PRO A 123 -1.26 5.98 -8.34
C PRO A 123 -1.58 6.67 -7.01
N LYS A 124 -2.78 6.45 -6.48
CA LYS A 124 -3.27 7.03 -5.24
C LYS A 124 -3.96 6.00 -4.36
N ILE A 125 -4.04 6.30 -3.07
CA ILE A 125 -4.83 5.55 -2.10
C ILE A 125 -6.12 6.35 -1.87
N LEU A 126 -7.26 5.72 -2.09
CA LEU A 126 -8.55 6.26 -1.69
C LEU A 126 -9.07 5.48 -0.48
N THR A 127 -9.35 6.22 0.59
CA THR A 127 -10.02 5.72 1.80
C THR A 127 -11.43 6.31 1.87
N TYR A 128 -12.44 5.46 2.02
CA TYR A 128 -13.83 5.89 2.13
C TYR A 128 -14.56 5.13 3.23
N VAL A 129 -15.21 5.85 4.16
CA VAL A 129 -15.92 5.28 5.29
C VAL A 129 -17.32 5.88 5.38
N GLU A 130 -18.37 5.05 5.35
CA GLU A 130 -19.76 5.51 5.49
C GLU A 130 -20.63 4.54 6.29
N ASN A 131 -21.55 5.09 7.07
CA ASN A 131 -22.71 4.36 7.59
C ASN A 131 -23.85 4.41 6.54
N ILE A 132 -23.97 3.33 5.78
CA ILE A 132 -24.98 3.15 4.73
C ILE A 132 -26.26 2.64 5.38
N LYS A 133 -27.21 3.51 5.73
CA LYS A 133 -28.48 3.12 6.37
C LYS A 133 -29.11 1.88 5.67
N LYS A 134 -29.53 0.88 6.47
CA LYS A 134 -30.04 -0.41 6.02
C LYS A 134 -31.12 -0.25 4.94
N SER A 135 -30.98 -1.00 3.85
CA SER A 135 -32.05 -1.16 2.87
C SER A 135 -33.15 -2.05 3.48
N ASN A 136 -34.42 -1.63 3.36
CA ASN A 136 -35.57 -2.45 3.80
C ASN A 136 -35.84 -3.65 2.87
N LYS A 137 -35.11 -3.78 1.75
CA LYS A 137 -35.22 -4.95 0.85
C LYS A 137 -34.29 -6.06 1.31
N LEU A 138 -34.80 -7.30 1.26
CA LEU A 138 -34.07 -8.58 1.41
C LEU A 138 -33.10 -8.87 0.25
N ASP A 139 -32.65 -7.84 -0.47
CA ASP A 139 -31.61 -8.02 -1.48
C ASP A 139 -30.36 -8.55 -0.78
N THR A 140 -29.69 -9.55 -1.33
CA THR A 140 -28.46 -10.12 -0.77
C THR A 140 -27.29 -9.97 -1.73
N ASN A 141 -27.49 -9.32 -2.88
CA ASN A 141 -26.58 -9.35 -4.02
C ASN A 141 -25.69 -8.11 -4.14
N GLY A 142 -25.30 -7.51 -3.02
CA GLY A 142 -24.37 -6.38 -3.08
C GLY A 142 -23.04 -6.74 -3.73
N VAL A 143 -22.49 -5.82 -4.54
CA VAL A 143 -21.36 -6.05 -5.43
C VAL A 143 -20.46 -4.82 -5.55
N PHE A 144 -19.14 -5.02 -5.49
CA PHE A 144 -18.14 -4.04 -5.95
C PHE A 144 -17.92 -4.25 -7.45
N ARG A 145 -18.01 -3.19 -8.25
CA ARG A 145 -17.80 -3.21 -9.69
C ARG A 145 -16.65 -2.29 -10.05
N ILE A 146 -15.83 -2.70 -11.01
CA ILE A 146 -14.85 -1.83 -11.65
C ILE A 146 -15.10 -1.87 -13.14
N ASN A 147 -14.89 -0.73 -13.79
CA ASN A 147 -15.06 -0.56 -15.23
C ASN A 147 -16.53 -0.66 -15.67
N ARG A 148 -17.43 0.07 -14.99
CA ARG A 148 -18.83 0.22 -15.39
C ARG A 148 -19.38 1.60 -15.06
N LYS A 149 -19.82 2.33 -16.09
CA LYS A 149 -20.58 3.58 -15.99
C LYS A 149 -22.09 3.30 -15.97
N LYS A 150 -22.86 4.18 -15.31
CA LYS A 150 -24.35 4.12 -15.29
C LYS A 150 -25.00 4.92 -16.42
N ILE A 151 -24.29 5.90 -17.01
CA ILE A 151 -24.91 6.99 -17.79
C ILE A 151 -24.57 6.94 -19.29
N ASP A 152 -23.44 6.36 -19.69
CA ASP A 152 -23.08 6.26 -21.11
C ASP A 152 -22.29 4.95 -21.36
N VAL A 153 -22.70 4.18 -22.37
CA VAL A 153 -22.18 2.83 -22.65
C VAL A 153 -20.90 2.84 -23.48
N ASN A 154 -20.45 4.02 -23.93
CA ASN A 154 -19.35 4.17 -24.87
C ASN A 154 -18.01 4.56 -24.22
N GLU A 155 -17.95 4.72 -22.89
CA GLU A 155 -16.74 5.16 -22.19
C GLU A 155 -16.42 4.28 -20.99
N THR A 156 -15.21 3.70 -20.99
CA THR A 156 -14.72 2.74 -19.99
C THR A 156 -13.62 3.37 -19.15
N PHE A 157 -13.50 2.94 -17.89
CA PHE A 157 -12.36 3.34 -17.05
C PHE A 157 -11.07 2.83 -17.69
N GLN A 158 -10.09 3.72 -17.81
CA GLN A 158 -8.76 3.36 -18.27
C GLN A 158 -7.76 3.67 -17.17
N GLY A 159 -6.98 2.67 -16.80
CA GLY A 159 -5.99 2.81 -15.74
C GLY A 159 -5.69 1.50 -15.03
N GLY A 160 -5.13 1.62 -13.84
CA GLY A 160 -4.62 0.51 -13.06
C GLY A 160 -5.29 0.41 -11.71
N VAL A 161 -5.68 -0.79 -11.30
CA VAL A 161 -6.12 -1.09 -9.93
C VAL A 161 -5.21 -2.13 -9.31
N ALA A 162 -4.55 -1.78 -8.21
CA ALA A 162 -3.55 -2.63 -7.58
C ALA A 162 -4.10 -3.42 -6.39
N GLU A 163 -4.87 -2.78 -5.52
CA GLU A 163 -5.41 -3.42 -4.32
C GLU A 163 -6.78 -2.86 -3.92
N ILE A 164 -7.68 -3.77 -3.51
CA ILE A 164 -9.01 -3.44 -3.00
C ILE A 164 -9.20 -4.11 -1.64
N ILE A 165 -9.61 -3.33 -0.65
CA ILE A 165 -9.94 -3.78 0.69
C ILE A 165 -11.31 -3.23 1.06
N VAL A 166 -12.22 -4.11 1.47
CA VAL A 166 -13.56 -3.73 1.94
C VAL A 166 -13.84 -4.37 3.28
N TYR A 167 -14.41 -3.59 4.19
CA TYR A 167 -14.99 -4.03 5.45
C TYR A 167 -16.47 -3.66 5.53
N ASP A 168 -17.28 -4.52 6.16
CA ASP A 168 -18.68 -4.29 6.50
C ASP A 168 -18.88 -3.53 7.84
N LYS A 169 -17.82 -2.88 8.32
CA LYS A 169 -17.77 -2.12 9.58
C LYS A 169 -17.15 -0.75 9.37
N LEU A 170 -17.41 0.15 10.30
CA LEU A 170 -16.71 1.42 10.41
C LEU A 170 -15.38 1.17 11.11
N LEU A 171 -14.28 1.35 10.40
CA LEU A 171 -12.96 1.31 11.01
C LEU A 171 -12.70 2.59 11.80
N ASN A 172 -11.97 2.46 12.91
CA ASN A 172 -11.50 3.61 13.67
C ASN A 172 -10.20 4.18 13.07
N LYS A 173 -9.76 5.35 13.56
CA LYS A 173 -8.56 6.04 13.08
C LYS A 173 -7.30 5.17 13.10
N ASN A 174 -7.06 4.41 14.18
CA ASN A 174 -5.88 3.55 14.29
C ASN A 174 -5.91 2.44 13.21
N GLN A 175 -7.07 1.81 13.00
CA GLN A 175 -7.23 0.79 11.95
C GLN A 175 -7.01 1.38 10.55
N ILE A 176 -7.57 2.55 10.28
CA ILE A 176 -7.37 3.27 9.01
C ILE A 176 -5.89 3.56 8.80
N ASN A 177 -5.22 4.17 9.79
CA ASN A 177 -3.81 4.52 9.71
C ASN A 177 -2.92 3.29 9.43
N LYS A 178 -3.19 2.14 10.06
CA LYS A 178 -2.43 0.91 9.83
C LYS A 178 -2.58 0.39 8.39
N ILE A 179 -3.79 0.43 7.83
CA ILE A 179 -4.04 0.03 6.44
C ILE A 179 -3.38 1.01 5.46
N GLU A 180 -3.55 2.31 5.68
CA GLU A 180 -2.95 3.35 4.85
C GLU A 180 -1.42 3.29 4.86
N SER A 181 -0.80 3.04 6.03
CA SER A 181 0.65 2.84 6.16
C SER A 181 1.13 1.64 5.34
N TYR A 182 0.42 0.52 5.45
CA TYR A 182 0.71 -0.68 4.67
C TYR A 182 0.62 -0.43 3.16
N LEU A 183 -0.46 0.19 2.68
CA LEU A 183 -0.64 0.51 1.26
C LEU A 183 0.38 1.53 0.77
N SER A 184 0.70 2.53 1.59
CA SER A 184 1.67 3.58 1.29
C SER A 184 3.06 2.98 1.05
N ILE A 185 3.54 2.13 1.95
CA ILE A 185 4.85 1.47 1.82
C ILE A 185 4.86 0.54 0.61
N LYS A 186 3.81 -0.28 0.44
CA LYS A 186 3.73 -1.25 -0.66
C LYS A 186 3.72 -0.57 -2.02
N TYR A 187 2.96 0.51 -2.19
CA TYR A 187 2.76 1.14 -3.50
C TYR A 187 3.54 2.44 -3.72
N GLY A 188 4.39 2.84 -2.77
CA GLY A 188 5.28 4.01 -2.91
C GLY A 188 4.50 5.33 -2.99
N ILE A 189 3.37 5.42 -2.27
CA ILE A 189 2.46 6.57 -2.28
C ILE A 189 2.53 7.23 -0.91
N SER A 190 3.18 8.39 -0.79
CA SER A 190 3.28 9.09 0.50
C SER A 190 1.90 9.45 1.05
N LEU A 191 1.71 9.24 2.35
CA LEU A 191 0.59 9.81 3.11
C LEU A 191 0.78 11.33 3.25
N PRO A 192 -0.25 12.08 3.69
CA PRO A 192 -0.07 13.49 4.01
C PRO A 192 1.10 13.71 4.97
N LEU A 193 1.81 14.85 4.83
CA LEU A 193 3.03 15.16 5.59
C LEU A 193 2.82 15.19 7.12
N THR A 194 1.58 15.21 7.60
CA THR A 194 1.22 15.19 9.02
C THR A 194 0.83 13.81 9.54
N SER A 195 0.87 12.78 8.68
CA SER A 195 0.45 11.42 9.03
C SER A 195 1.63 10.59 9.54
N ASP A 196 1.47 10.06 10.75
CA ASP A 196 2.33 8.99 11.25
C ASP A 196 2.09 7.68 10.49
N TYR A 197 3.12 6.86 10.39
CA TYR A 197 3.04 5.52 9.84
C TYR A 197 3.03 4.49 10.96
N TYR A 198 2.23 3.44 10.79
CA TYR A 198 2.00 2.40 11.78
C TYR A 198 2.28 1.00 11.21
N ASN A 199 2.86 0.12 12.03
CA ASN A 199 2.97 -1.31 11.70
C ASN A 199 1.65 -2.06 12.00
N SER A 200 1.61 -3.36 11.69
CA SER A 200 0.46 -4.23 12.01
C SER A 200 0.14 -4.38 13.49
N PHE A 201 1.03 -4.01 14.41
CA PHE A 201 0.79 -4.02 15.85
C PHE A 201 0.20 -2.69 16.34
N GLY A 202 0.29 -1.62 15.53
CA GLY A 202 -0.14 -0.27 15.90
C GLY A 202 0.98 0.58 16.49
N ASP A 203 2.24 0.16 16.39
CA ASP A 203 3.39 0.98 16.78
C ASP A 203 3.70 1.98 15.67
N ILE A 204 4.11 3.19 16.05
CA ILE A 204 4.60 4.21 15.12
C ILE A 204 5.96 3.78 14.58
N ILE A 205 6.06 3.65 13.26
CA ILE A 205 7.29 3.27 12.54
C ILE A 205 7.91 4.43 11.76
N TRP A 206 7.17 5.51 11.53
CA TRP A 206 7.69 6.79 11.05
C TRP A 206 6.83 7.92 11.57
N ASN A 207 7.44 9.01 12.05
CA ASN A 207 6.74 10.20 12.53
C ASN A 207 7.33 11.44 11.85
N PRO A 208 6.59 12.12 10.95
CA PRO A 208 7.14 13.24 10.17
C PRO A 208 7.61 14.42 11.04
N LEU A 209 7.09 14.59 12.26
CA LEU A 209 7.52 15.66 13.17
C LEU A 209 8.97 15.46 13.67
N HIS A 210 9.54 14.27 13.56
CA HIS A 210 10.95 14.01 13.87
C HIS A 210 11.88 14.25 12.68
N HIS A 211 11.34 14.59 11.51
CA HIS A 211 12.08 14.73 10.25
C HIS A 211 11.75 16.05 9.53
N VAL A 212 11.45 17.10 10.30
CA VAL A 212 11.15 18.43 9.76
C VAL A 212 12.28 18.90 8.85
N GLY A 213 11.93 19.28 7.62
CA GLY A 213 12.85 19.64 6.55
C GLY A 213 13.25 18.47 5.64
N ASN A 214 12.87 17.23 5.93
CA ASN A 214 13.13 16.04 5.11
C ASN A 214 11.93 15.06 5.11
N GLU A 215 10.70 15.55 5.21
CA GLU A 215 9.48 14.75 5.35
C GLU A 215 8.80 14.41 4.00
N HIS A 216 9.35 14.87 2.88
CA HIS A 216 8.72 14.73 1.56
C HIS A 216 9.08 13.41 0.88
N HIS A 217 8.19 12.94 0.00
CA HIS A 217 8.38 11.74 -0.81
C HIS A 217 8.81 10.50 0.01
N LEU A 218 8.30 10.36 1.23
CA LEU A 218 8.59 9.22 2.09
C LEU A 218 8.38 7.91 1.33
N THR A 219 9.40 7.08 1.38
CA THR A 219 9.48 5.79 0.69
C THR A 219 10.12 4.78 1.62
N SER A 220 9.80 3.50 1.45
CA SER A 220 10.34 2.47 2.34
C SER A 220 10.46 1.10 1.69
N ILE A 221 11.50 0.37 2.08
CA ILE A 221 11.51 -1.09 2.06
C ILE A 221 11.16 -1.60 3.46
N GLY A 222 10.41 -2.68 3.55
CA GLY A 222 9.99 -3.21 4.84
C GLY A 222 9.26 -4.53 4.78
N LYS A 223 9.26 -5.23 5.91
CA LYS A 223 8.60 -6.53 6.07
C LYS A 223 7.77 -6.55 7.34
N ASP A 224 6.52 -6.94 7.18
CA ASP A 224 5.58 -7.16 8.27
C ASP A 224 4.62 -8.28 7.87
N LYS A 225 4.88 -9.46 8.42
CA LYS A 225 4.18 -10.70 8.09
C LYS A 225 2.70 -10.63 8.43
N ASN A 226 2.31 -9.92 9.50
CA ASN A 226 0.92 -9.80 9.93
C ASN A 226 0.12 -8.93 8.97
N SER A 227 0.76 -7.92 8.36
CA SER A 227 0.14 -7.11 7.30
C SER A 227 0.24 -7.70 5.90
N ASN A 228 0.96 -8.82 5.74
CA ASN A 228 1.44 -9.35 4.46
C ASN A 228 2.31 -8.36 3.66
N LEU A 229 3.02 -7.48 4.35
CA LEU A 229 3.97 -6.58 3.72
C LEU A 229 5.33 -7.28 3.52
N ASN A 230 5.83 -7.25 2.30
CA ASN A 230 7.19 -7.68 1.97
C ASN A 230 7.70 -6.84 0.78
N GLN A 231 8.08 -5.60 1.04
CA GLN A 231 8.62 -4.67 0.05
C GLN A 231 10.14 -4.64 0.18
N LEU A 232 10.87 -5.16 -0.81
CA LEU A 232 12.32 -5.33 -0.77
C LEU A 232 13.07 -4.35 -1.69
N GLN A 233 12.32 -3.58 -2.46
CA GLN A 233 12.82 -2.50 -3.30
C GLN A 233 11.73 -1.47 -3.46
N SER A 234 12.06 -0.17 -3.46
CA SER A 234 11.02 0.85 -3.56
C SER A 234 11.52 2.15 -4.18
N ARG A 235 10.57 2.93 -4.68
CA ARG A 235 10.69 4.31 -5.16
C ARG A 235 9.38 5.06 -4.90
N ASN A 236 9.45 6.38 -4.85
CA ASN A 236 8.27 7.22 -4.66
C ASN A 236 7.53 7.46 -5.99
N ALA A 237 6.21 7.30 -6.01
CA ALA A 237 5.40 7.54 -7.20
C ALA A 237 5.28 9.03 -7.58
N TYR A 238 5.56 9.94 -6.64
CA TYR A 238 5.37 11.37 -6.80
C TYR A 238 6.66 12.15 -7.01
N SER A 239 7.81 11.60 -6.60
CA SER A 239 9.10 12.28 -6.72
C SER A 239 9.46 12.56 -8.19
N ASP A 240 10.02 13.73 -8.41
CA ASP A 240 10.58 14.16 -9.69
C ASP A 240 11.97 13.56 -9.97
N PHE A 241 12.59 12.96 -8.96
CA PHE A 241 13.85 12.24 -9.00
C PHE A 241 13.66 10.74 -8.76
N ASP A 242 14.10 9.89 -9.69
CA ASP A 242 13.93 8.43 -9.61
C ASP A 242 15.04 7.80 -8.76
N LEU A 243 14.96 8.01 -7.44
CA LEU A 243 15.75 7.28 -6.46
C LEU A 243 15.04 5.95 -6.15
N THR A 244 15.68 4.84 -6.55
CA THR A 244 15.27 3.50 -6.17
C THR A 244 16.30 2.89 -5.21
N ILE A 245 15.82 2.36 -4.09
CA ILE A 245 16.66 1.59 -3.16
C ILE A 245 16.13 0.17 -3.09
N GLY A 246 17.03 -0.80 -3.19
CA GLY A 246 16.73 -2.22 -3.15
C GLY A 246 17.62 -2.98 -2.16
N LEU A 247 17.07 -4.04 -1.59
CA LEU A 247 17.81 -4.95 -0.73
C LEU A 247 18.66 -5.88 -1.60
N ASN A 248 19.98 -5.69 -1.55
CA ASN A 248 21.04 -6.40 -2.31
C ASN A 248 20.91 -6.44 -3.84
N GLN A 249 19.74 -6.14 -4.41
CA GLN A 249 19.44 -6.13 -5.84
C GLN A 249 18.17 -5.32 -6.10
N ILE A 250 18.00 -4.89 -7.35
CA ILE A 250 16.75 -4.33 -7.87
C ILE A 250 16.33 -5.14 -9.09
N THR A 251 15.17 -5.77 -9.00
CA THR A 251 14.56 -6.57 -10.07
C THR A 251 13.43 -5.80 -10.76
N PRO A 252 12.93 -6.23 -11.94
CA PRO A 252 11.74 -5.63 -12.55
C PRO A 252 10.50 -5.63 -11.66
N ASN A 253 10.30 -6.69 -10.86
CA ASN A 253 9.18 -6.80 -9.92
C ASN A 253 9.67 -7.11 -8.50
N ASN A 254 8.93 -6.67 -7.49
CA ASN A 254 9.30 -6.86 -6.08
C ASN A 254 9.26 -8.34 -5.66
N ASP A 255 8.38 -9.15 -6.25
CA ASP A 255 8.30 -10.59 -6.00
C ASP A 255 9.47 -11.38 -6.61
N GLU A 256 10.20 -10.81 -7.56
CA GLU A 256 11.43 -11.38 -8.13
C GLU A 256 12.65 -11.16 -7.22
N ASN A 257 12.63 -10.14 -6.36
CA ASN A 257 13.67 -9.95 -5.37
C ASN A 257 13.54 -11.02 -4.26
N LYS A 258 14.42 -12.03 -4.27
CA LYS A 258 14.39 -13.16 -3.32
C LYS A 258 15.17 -12.93 -2.03
N ASN A 259 15.66 -11.71 -1.79
CA ASN A 259 16.31 -11.38 -0.52
C ASN A 259 15.31 -11.38 0.65
N ASN A 260 15.82 -11.25 1.86
CA ASN A 260 14.99 -11.28 3.05
C ASN A 260 15.53 -10.34 4.12
N ILE A 261 14.62 -9.63 4.79
CA ILE A 261 14.84 -8.93 6.05
C ILE A 261 14.05 -9.59 7.17
N LEU A 262 14.37 -9.27 8.42
CA LEU A 262 13.58 -9.76 9.56
C LEU A 262 12.18 -9.13 9.58
N ASN A 263 11.27 -9.79 10.28
CA ASN A 263 9.90 -9.30 10.45
C ASN A 263 9.87 -8.02 11.30
N ASN A 264 8.93 -7.12 11.02
CA ASN A 264 8.77 -5.79 11.64
C ASN A 264 10.01 -4.90 11.50
N SER A 265 10.66 -4.98 10.34
CA SER A 265 11.84 -4.19 10.02
C SER A 265 11.62 -3.37 8.77
N TYR A 266 12.12 -2.14 8.80
CA TYR A 266 11.86 -1.13 7.78
C TYR A 266 13.10 -0.26 7.60
N LEU A 267 13.35 0.16 6.36
CA LEU A 267 14.25 1.24 6.02
C LEU A 267 13.43 2.29 5.29
N PHE A 268 13.39 3.49 5.83
CA PHE A 268 12.71 4.66 5.31
C PHE A 268 13.73 5.61 4.71
N TRP A 269 13.31 6.32 3.66
CA TRP A 269 13.96 7.52 3.20
C TRP A 269 12.95 8.54 2.73
N ALA A 270 13.25 9.80 3.01
CA ALA A 270 12.45 10.95 2.63
C ALA A 270 13.39 12.12 2.32
N ASP A 271 12.86 13.18 1.74
CA ASP A 271 13.65 14.27 1.21
C ASP A 271 13.15 15.67 1.56
N ASN A 272 14.01 16.64 1.34
CA ASN A 272 13.77 18.05 1.63
C ASN A 272 12.97 18.82 0.56
N ASN A 273 12.43 18.13 -0.46
CA ASN A 273 11.80 18.76 -1.61
C ASN A 273 12.69 19.76 -2.39
N GLY A 274 14.02 19.68 -2.23
CA GLY A 274 14.96 20.55 -2.92
C GLY A 274 14.95 20.40 -4.45
N SER A 275 15.50 21.37 -5.17
CA SER A 275 15.59 21.27 -6.64
C SER A 275 16.41 20.04 -7.08
N THR A 276 15.90 19.34 -8.09
CA THR A 276 16.57 18.21 -8.75
C THR A 276 17.35 18.64 -9.99
N ILE A 277 17.43 19.96 -10.24
CA ILE A 277 18.20 20.55 -11.34
C ILE A 277 19.68 20.53 -10.95
N TYR A 278 20.49 19.95 -11.84
CA TYR A 278 21.93 19.91 -11.67
C TYR A 278 22.57 21.30 -11.75
N LYS A 279 23.43 21.59 -10.79
CA LYS A 279 24.23 22.82 -10.71
C LYS A 279 25.69 22.48 -10.50
N SER A 280 26.58 23.19 -11.19
CA SER A 280 28.02 23.14 -10.90
C SER A 280 28.27 23.66 -9.50
N LYS A 281 29.07 22.92 -8.72
CA LYS A 281 29.43 23.31 -7.34
C LYS A 281 30.27 24.59 -7.30
N GLU A 282 31.06 24.84 -8.34
CA GLU A 282 31.93 25.99 -8.51
C GLU A 282 31.94 26.42 -10.00
N PRO A 283 32.32 27.67 -10.34
CA PRO A 283 32.53 28.07 -11.72
C PRO A 283 33.51 27.11 -12.43
N ASN A 284 33.13 26.60 -13.61
CA ASN A 284 33.88 25.62 -14.42
C ASN A 284 34.04 24.21 -13.82
N SER A 285 33.29 23.85 -12.77
CA SER A 285 33.28 22.47 -12.25
C SER A 285 32.41 21.55 -13.13
N GLU A 286 32.98 20.42 -13.56
CA GLU A 286 32.24 19.29 -14.16
C GLU A 286 31.46 18.49 -13.10
N ILE A 287 31.77 18.66 -11.81
CA ILE A 287 31.00 18.06 -10.73
C ILE A 287 29.69 18.83 -10.55
N LEU A 288 28.60 18.14 -10.86
CA LEU A 288 27.23 18.60 -10.69
C LEU A 288 26.65 18.10 -9.37
N SER A 289 25.79 18.91 -8.77
CA SER A 289 25.04 18.59 -7.56
C SER A 289 23.59 19.04 -7.69
N ILE A 290 22.72 18.50 -6.85
CA ILE A 290 21.32 18.91 -6.73
C ILE A 290 21.06 19.39 -5.30
N ASP A 291 20.06 20.25 -5.12
CA ASP A 291 19.69 20.77 -3.79
C ASP A 291 18.85 19.75 -3.00
N ARG A 292 18.40 18.67 -3.66
CA ARG A 292 17.65 17.57 -3.06
C ARG A 292 18.57 16.76 -2.12
N ILE A 293 18.18 16.69 -0.86
CA ILE A 293 18.86 15.92 0.18
C ILE A 293 17.88 14.88 0.71
N TRP A 294 18.37 13.65 0.87
CA TRP A 294 17.61 12.55 1.47
C TRP A 294 18.10 12.27 2.89
N GLN A 295 17.15 12.04 3.79
CA GLN A 295 17.39 11.47 5.11
C GLN A 295 16.89 10.03 5.14
N MET A 296 17.67 9.12 5.74
CA MET A 296 17.31 7.72 5.90
C MET A 296 17.18 7.36 7.38
N GLU A 297 16.22 6.49 7.70
CA GLU A 297 16.04 5.94 9.03
C GLU A 297 15.67 4.46 8.93
N HIS A 298 16.12 3.63 9.88
CA HIS A 298 15.64 2.26 10.00
C HIS A 298 14.81 2.07 11.27
N LYS A 299 13.85 1.14 11.21
CA LYS A 299 13.14 0.59 12.38
C LYS A 299 13.28 -0.92 12.41
N GLY A 300 13.32 -1.49 13.61
CA GLY A 300 13.55 -2.91 13.81
C GLY A 300 14.98 -3.32 13.44
N ASN A 301 15.19 -4.62 13.22
CA ASN A 301 16.48 -5.16 12.84
C ASN A 301 16.41 -5.66 11.40
N LEU A 302 17.06 -4.98 10.46
CA LEU A 302 17.02 -5.39 9.05
C LEU A 302 17.67 -6.78 8.84
N GLY A 303 18.46 -7.29 9.78
CA GLY A 303 19.12 -8.59 9.70
C GLY A 303 20.17 -8.65 8.59
N LEU A 304 20.72 -7.48 8.23
CA LEU A 304 21.68 -7.34 7.14
C LEU A 304 23.01 -8.00 7.52
N GLY A 305 23.27 -9.18 6.98
CA GLY A 305 24.61 -9.74 6.85
C GLY A 305 25.37 -9.22 5.61
N GLY A 306 24.76 -8.32 4.81
CA GLY A 306 25.26 -7.74 3.56
C GLY A 306 24.79 -6.29 3.36
N GLY A 307 25.25 -5.62 2.28
CA GLY A 307 25.05 -4.18 2.05
C GLY A 307 23.65 -3.75 1.60
N ILE A 308 23.44 -2.43 1.42
CA ILE A 308 22.25 -1.84 0.79
C ILE A 308 22.65 -1.43 -0.64
N GLU A 309 21.84 -1.77 -1.65
CA GLU A 309 22.09 -1.31 -3.02
C GLU A 309 21.27 -0.07 -3.35
N PHE A 310 21.94 0.91 -3.92
CA PHE A 310 21.36 2.17 -4.39
C PHE A 310 21.37 2.18 -5.91
N LYS A 311 20.19 2.35 -6.53
CA LYS A 311 20.10 2.66 -7.95
C LYS A 311 19.50 4.04 -8.12
N VAL A 312 20.36 4.94 -8.54
CA VAL A 312 19.94 6.26 -8.98
C VAL A 312 19.80 6.19 -10.50
N ARG A 313 18.59 6.41 -11.02
CA ARG A 313 18.44 6.70 -12.44
C ARG A 313 18.58 8.20 -12.59
N LEU A 314 19.74 8.63 -13.07
CA LEU A 314 19.94 9.99 -13.53
C LEU A 314 19.03 10.17 -14.76
N LYS A 315 18.18 11.21 -14.78
CA LYS A 315 17.51 11.61 -16.00
C LYS A 315 18.57 12.25 -16.91
N ASP A 316 18.66 11.75 -18.14
CA ASP A 316 19.41 12.37 -19.23
C ASP A 316 18.84 13.76 -19.56
#